data_AF-A0A7H1N0L4-F1
#
_entry.id   AF-A0A7H1N0L4-F1
#
_cell.length_a   1.000
_cell.length_b   1.000
_cell.length_c   1.000
_cell.angle_alpha   90.00
_cell.angle_beta   90.00
_cell.angle_gamma   90.00
#
_symmetry.space_group_name_H-M   'P 1'
#
loop_
_entity.id
_entity.type
_entity.pdbx_description
1 polymer ?
#
loop_
_entity_poly.entity_id
_entity_poly.type
_entity_poly.pdbx_seq_one_letter_code
_entity_poly.pdbx_strand_id
1 'polypeptide(L)'
;MTNARGLDRLAELAGVESDYWDIWGNHHRVDDAAKGNILAALGIAADSAAAIAASLTQLEDAPWQRFLPRRCRVREQPGRGLAVHPCLPSVLADHR
;
A
#
# COMPACT_ATOMS: atom_id res chain seq x y z
N MET A 1 -11.99 -12.03 15.85
CA MET A 1 -12.81 -10.89 15.39
C MET A 1 -11.92 -10.01 14.54
N THR A 2 -11.94 -10.23 13.22
CA THR A 2 -11.20 -9.40 12.26
C THR A 2 -11.80 -8.00 12.31
N ASN A 3 -10.97 -6.98 12.55
CA ASN A 3 -11.41 -5.60 12.65
C ASN A 3 -11.76 -5.11 11.23
N ALA A 4 -13.04 -5.18 10.84
CA ALA A 4 -13.52 -4.92 9.47
C ALA A 4 -13.01 -3.58 8.91
N ARG A 5 -12.94 -2.52 9.74
CA ARG A 5 -12.37 -1.23 9.34
C ARG A 5 -10.88 -1.29 9.00
N GLY A 6 -10.12 -2.12 9.73
CA GLY A 6 -8.71 -2.32 9.47
C GLY A 6 -8.46 -3.11 8.19
N LEU A 7 -9.31 -4.10 7.91
CA LEU A 7 -9.22 -4.89 6.67
C LEU A 7 -9.56 -4.02 5.44
N ASP A 8 -10.61 -3.20 5.52
CA ASP A 8 -10.96 -2.23 4.48
C ASP A 8 -9.81 -1.27 4.20
N ARG A 9 -9.23 -0.69 5.26
CA ARG A 9 -8.08 0.22 5.12
C ARG A 9 -6.87 -0.44 4.48
N LEU A 10 -6.59 -1.69 4.85
CA LEU A 10 -5.48 -2.46 4.29
C LEU A 10 -5.70 -2.76 2.80
N ALA A 11 -6.93 -3.14 2.42
CA ALA A 11 -7.33 -3.35 1.04
C ALA A 11 -7.17 -2.07 0.20
N GLU A 12 -7.62 -0.92 0.71
CA GLU A 12 -7.44 0.38 0.05
C GLU A 12 -5.95 0.71 -0.20
N LEU A 13 -5.10 0.55 0.81
CA LEU A 13 -3.66 0.81 0.68
C LEU A 13 -2.96 -0.15 -0.30
N ALA A 14 -3.46 -1.37 -0.42
CA ALA A 14 -2.99 -2.36 -1.39
C ALA A 14 -3.53 -2.12 -2.81
N GLY A 15 -4.45 -1.16 -3.00
CA GLY A 15 -5.09 -0.89 -4.29
C GLY A 15 -6.20 -1.89 -4.66
N VAL A 16 -6.81 -2.54 -3.67
CA VAL A 16 -7.93 -3.46 -3.86
C VAL A 16 -9.24 -2.68 -3.70
N GLU A 17 -10.01 -2.60 -4.78
CA GLU A 17 -11.31 -1.91 -4.80
C GLU A 17 -12.37 -2.71 -4.04
N SER A 18 -13.23 -2.03 -3.30
CA SER A 18 -14.23 -2.65 -2.42
C SER A 18 -15.53 -3.01 -3.12
N ASP A 19 -15.73 -2.51 -4.34
CA ASP A 19 -16.87 -2.80 -5.18
C ASP A 19 -16.54 -2.64 -6.67
N TYR A 20 -17.33 -3.26 -7.54
CA TYR A 20 -17.15 -3.15 -8.99
C TYR A 20 -18.47 -3.40 -9.73
N TRP A 21 -18.53 -2.93 -10.97
CA TRP A 21 -19.58 -3.28 -11.92
C TRP A 21 -19.08 -4.43 -12.81
N ASP A 22 -19.84 -5.51 -12.88
CA ASP A 22 -19.54 -6.60 -13.80
C ASP A 22 -19.93 -6.24 -15.25
N ILE A 23 -19.54 -7.11 -16.19
CA ILE A 23 -19.83 -6.94 -17.63
C ILE A 23 -21.32 -7.07 -17.99
N TRP A 24 -22.16 -7.49 -17.04
CA TRP A 24 -23.61 -7.60 -17.19
C TRP A 24 -24.34 -6.43 -16.52
N GLY A 25 -23.61 -5.46 -15.95
CA GLY A 25 -24.17 -4.29 -15.30
C GLY A 25 -24.69 -4.56 -13.89
N ASN A 26 -24.28 -5.64 -13.22
CA ASN A 26 -24.56 -5.83 -11.80
C ASN A 26 -23.46 -5.22 -10.95
N HIS A 27 -23.86 -4.57 -9.86
CA HIS A 27 -22.94 -4.05 -8.84
C HIS A 27 -22.61 -5.13 -7.82
N HIS A 28 -21.32 -5.34 -7.57
CA HIS A 28 -20.81 -6.32 -6.61
C HIS A 28 -19.98 -5.63 -5.55
N ARG A 29 -20.23 -5.97 -4.29
CA ARG A 29 -19.36 -5.60 -3.17
C ARG A 29 -18.44 -6.77 -2.83
N VAL A 30 -17.16 -6.48 -2.66
CA VAL A 30 -16.17 -7.49 -2.28
C VAL A 30 -16.32 -7.81 -0.79
N ASP A 31 -16.56 -9.09 -0.49
CA ASP A 31 -16.63 -9.55 0.89
C ASP A 31 -15.24 -9.63 1.56
N ASP A 32 -15.24 -9.75 2.88
CA ASP A 32 -14.00 -9.74 3.67
C ASP A 32 -13.11 -10.97 3.41
N ALA A 33 -13.69 -12.12 3.06
CA ALA A 33 -12.92 -13.30 2.71
C ALA A 33 -12.21 -13.14 1.37
N ALA A 34 -12.89 -12.57 0.37
CA ALA A 34 -12.31 -12.20 -0.91
C ALA A 34 -11.20 -11.16 -0.76
N LYS A 35 -11.38 -10.11 0.06
CA LYS A 35 -10.31 -9.15 0.38
C LYS A 35 -9.10 -9.84 0.99
N GLY A 36 -9.31 -10.71 1.98
CA GLY A 36 -8.24 -11.48 2.62
C GLY A 36 -7.47 -12.34 1.63
N ASN A 37 -8.17 -13.03 0.72
CA ASN A 37 -7.55 -13.86 -0.31
C ASN A 37 -6.74 -13.04 -1.33
N ILE A 38 -7.26 -11.89 -1.77
CA ILE A 38 -6.54 -10.99 -2.69
C ILE A 38 -5.28 -10.45 -2.00
N LEU A 39 -5.39 -9.99 -0.75
CA LEU A 39 -4.25 -9.51 0.04
C LEU A 39 -3.19 -10.60 0.21
N ALA A 40 -3.59 -11.83 0.53
CA ALA A 40 -2.68 -12.96 0.62
C ALA A 40 -1.98 -13.25 -0.72
N ALA A 41 -2.70 -13.17 -1.85
CA ALA A 41 -2.13 -13.31 -3.18
C ALA A 41 -1.12 -12.20 -3.52
N LEU A 42 -1.30 -10.99 -2.98
CA LEU A 42 -0.34 -9.88 -3.07
C LEU A 42 0.83 -10.01 -2.07
N GLY A 43 0.85 -11.05 -1.23
CA GLY A 43 1.87 -11.26 -0.20
C GLY A 43 1.69 -10.38 1.04
N ILE A 44 0.48 -9.88 1.28
CA ILE A 44 0.13 -9.03 2.43
C ILE A 44 -0.66 -9.87 3.43
N ALA A 45 -0.17 -9.96 4.66
CA ALA A 45 -0.81 -10.76 5.71
C ALA A 45 -2.07 -10.06 6.26
N ALA A 46 -3.20 -10.76 6.24
CA ALA A 46 -4.50 -10.25 6.71
C ALA A 46 -5.36 -11.32 7.41
N ASP A 47 -4.74 -12.40 7.89
CA ASP A 47 -5.41 -13.57 8.48
C ASP A 47 -5.92 -13.35 9.93
N SER A 48 -5.48 -12.27 10.56
CA SER A 48 -5.77 -11.95 11.96
C SER A 48 -5.73 -10.44 12.19
N ALA A 49 -6.37 -9.98 13.26
CA ALA A 49 -6.35 -8.56 13.62
C ALA A 49 -4.92 -8.03 13.89
N ALA A 50 -4.05 -8.89 14.44
CA ALA A 50 -2.64 -8.56 14.65
C ALA A 50 -1.86 -8.45 13.33
N ALA A 51 -2.07 -9.40 12.40
CA ALA A 51 -1.47 -9.34 11.08
C ALA A 51 -1.92 -8.10 10.29
N ILE A 52 -3.21 -7.76 10.34
CA ILE A 52 -3.75 -6.54 9.70
C ILE A 52 -3.05 -5.30 10.26
N ALA A 53 -2.96 -5.18 11.59
CA ALA A 53 -2.29 -4.04 12.21
C ALA A 53 -0.81 -3.94 11.81
N ALA A 54 -0.08 -5.05 11.82
CA ALA A 54 1.33 -5.08 11.41
C ALA A 54 1.52 -4.73 9.92
N SER A 55 0.68 -5.27 9.04
CA SER A 55 0.70 -4.99 7.60
C SER A 55 0.38 -3.51 7.30
N LEU A 56 -0.57 -2.92 8.03
CA LEU A 56 -0.89 -1.49 7.93
C LEU A 56 0.33 -0.63 8.27
N THR A 57 0.92 -0.85 9.44
CA THR A 57 2.15 -0.14 9.86
C THR A 57 3.26 -0.30 8.82
N GLN A 58 3.50 -1.51 8.33
CA GLN A 58 4.53 -1.75 7.33
C GLN A 58 4.30 -0.98 6.02
N LEU A 59 3.06 -0.95 5.50
CA LEU A 59 2.74 -0.24 4.26
C LEU A 59 2.80 1.28 4.43
N GLU A 60 2.36 1.78 5.59
CA GLU A 60 2.38 3.22 5.90
C GLU A 60 3.80 3.74 6.14
N ASP A 61 4.68 2.93 6.75
CA ASP A 61 6.06 3.31 7.07
C ASP A 61 7.03 3.11 5.89
N ALA A 62 6.76 2.15 5.00
CA ALA A 62 7.67 1.79 3.91
C ALA A 62 8.11 2.97 3.00
N PRO A 63 7.26 3.98 2.68
CA PRO A 63 7.70 5.15 1.93
C PRO A 63 8.73 6.00 2.68
N TRP A 64 8.60 6.13 4.00
CA TRP A 64 9.43 6.99 4.86
C TRP A 64 10.78 6.36 5.23
N GLN A 65 10.86 5.03 5.19
CA GLN A 65 12.11 4.30 5.46
C GLN A 65 13.06 4.23 4.26
N ARG A 66 12.65 4.73 3.09
CA ARG A 66 13.38 4.54 1.84
C ARG A 66 14.04 5.83 1.37
N PHE A 67 15.36 5.78 1.24
CA PHE A 67 16.16 6.90 0.76
C PHE A 67 15.75 7.41 -0.62
N LEU A 68 15.36 6.50 -1.51
CA LEU A 68 14.84 6.81 -2.85
C LEU A 68 13.57 5.98 -3.14
N PRO A 69 12.66 6.47 -4.01
CA PRO A 69 11.51 5.70 -4.47
C PRO A 69 11.93 4.43 -5.20
N ARG A 70 11.03 3.43 -5.32
CA ARG A 70 11.37 2.08 -5.83
C ARG A 70 11.68 2.13 -7.31
N ARG A 71 10.90 2.96 -8.01
CA ARG A 71 11.01 3.27 -9.42
C ARG A 71 10.48 4.69 -9.57
N CYS A 72 11.09 5.48 -10.44
CA CYS A 72 10.57 6.78 -10.85
C CYS A 72 10.52 6.78 -12.37
N ARG A 73 9.36 7.11 -12.95
CA ARG A 73 9.24 7.37 -14.38
C ARG A 73 9.14 8.86 -14.59
N VAL A 74 9.97 9.35 -15.52
CA VAL A 74 9.99 10.75 -15.91
C VAL A 74 9.80 10.83 -17.42
N ARG A 75 9.12 11.89 -17.85
CA ARG A 75 9.10 12.25 -19.27
C ARG A 75 10.37 13.03 -19.57
N GLU A 76 11.07 12.64 -20.62
CA GLU A 76 12.26 13.36 -21.08
C GLU A 76 11.92 14.80 -21.45
N GLN A 77 12.75 15.75 -21.02
CA GLN A 77 12.66 17.15 -21.40
C GLN A 77 14.06 17.70 -21.68
N PRO A 78 14.32 18.26 -22.88
CA PRO A 78 15.64 18.81 -23.21
C PRO A 78 16.06 19.89 -22.21
N GLY A 79 17.30 19.81 -21.73
CA GLY A 79 17.91 20.82 -20.85
C GLY A 79 17.44 20.79 -19.38
N ARG A 80 16.63 19.82 -18.95
CA ARG A 80 16.16 19.72 -17.56
C ARG A 80 16.65 18.43 -16.89
N GLY A 81 17.51 18.57 -15.89
CA GLY A 81 17.93 17.45 -15.03
C GLY A 81 16.80 16.98 -14.12
N LEU A 82 16.90 15.73 -13.64
CA LEU A 82 16.00 15.17 -12.63
C LEU A 82 16.57 15.44 -11.24
N ALA A 83 15.92 16.32 -10.48
CA ALA A 83 16.18 16.47 -9.05
C ALA A 83 15.38 15.40 -8.28
N VAL A 84 16.07 14.59 -7.47
CA VAL A 84 15.44 13.68 -6.51
C VAL A 84 15.78 14.16 -5.10
N HIS A 85 14.76 14.33 -4.27
CA HIS A 85 14.96 14.63 -2.85
C HIS A 85 15.02 13.31 -2.10
N PRO A 86 16.18 12.94 -1.54
CA PRO A 86 16.26 11.74 -0.74
C PRO A 86 15.48 11.93 0.56
N CYS A 87 14.74 10.90 0.97
CA CYS A 87 14.18 10.85 2.33
C CYS A 87 15.32 10.44 3.26
N LEU A 88 15.75 11.33 4.14
CA LEU A 88 16.71 10.98 5.20
C LEU A 88 15.93 10.26 6.30
N PRO A 89 16.13 8.95 6.51
CA PRO A 89 15.49 8.26 7.61
C PRO A 89 15.99 8.87 8.93
N SER A 90 15.09 9.07 9.89
CA SER A 90 15.40 9.71 11.18
C SER A 90 16.58 9.04 11.91
N VAL A 91 16.82 7.75 11.68
CA VAL A 91 17.95 6.99 12.24
C VAL A 91 19.34 7.51 11.80
N LEU A 92 19.45 8.23 10.68
CA LEU A 92 20.71 8.86 10.23
C LEU A 92 20.90 10.29 10.76
N ALA A 93 19.88 10.90 11.38
CA ALA A 93 19.94 12.27 11.86
C ALA A 93 20.65 12.42 13.23
N ASP A 94 20.76 11.33 14.01
CA ASP A 94 21.26 11.33 15.39
C ASP A 94 22.78 11.08 15.53
N HIS A 95 23.54 10.94 14.44
CA HIS A 95 24.99 10.72 14.47
C HIS A 95 25.83 11.99 14.26
N ARG A 96 25.42 13.12 14.83
CA ARG A 96 26.17 14.39 14.71
C ARG A 96 26.85 14.83 16.00
#